data_AF-A0AAJ0PBP5-F1
#
_entry.id   AF-A0AAJ0PBP5-F1
#
_cell.length_a   1.000
_cell.length_b   1.000
_cell.length_c   1.000
_cell.angle_alpha   90.00
_cell.angle_beta   90.00
_cell.angle_gamma   90.00
#
_symmetry.space_group_name_H-M   'P 1'
#
loop_
_entity.id
_entity.type
_entity.pdbx_description
1 polymer ?
#
loop_
_entity_poly.entity_id
_entity_poly.type
_entity_poly.pdbx_seq_one_letter_code
_entity_poly.pdbx_strand_id
1 'polypeptide(L)' 'MTKHFLETHNVPFVEHNINDEPQYIDYLKEQGFQAVPVLEADGLESFSGFRPAELQKLAI' A
#
# COMPACT_ATOMS: atom_id res chain seq x y z
N MET A 1 5.63 1.28 -10.13
CA MET A 1 5.10 0.02 -10.69
C MET A 1 3.79 -0.40 -10.01
N THR A 2 3.68 -0.34 -8.69
CA THR A 2 2.41 -0.56 -7.93
C THR A 2 1.28 0.38 -8.36
N LYS A 3 1.56 1.69 -8.39
CA LYS A 3 0.62 2.73 -8.77
C LYS A 3 0.03 2.49 -10.16
N HIS A 4 0.91 2.23 -11.13
CA HIS A 4 0.52 1.99 -12.51
C HIS A 4 -0.33 0.72 -12.67
N PHE A 5 -0.08 -0.30 -11.86
CA PHE A 5 -0.90 -1.51 -11.82
C PHE A 5 -2.32 -1.19 -11.31
N LEU A 6 -2.44 -0.49 -10.18
CA LEU A 6 -3.74 -0.10 -9.62
C LEU A 6 -4.52 0.82 -10.59
N GLU A 7 -3.84 1.78 -11.21
CA GLU A 7 -4.43 2.65 -12.25
C GLU A 7 -4.92 1.85 -13.47
N THR A 8 -4.11 0.90 -13.97
CA THR A 8 -4.48 0.06 -15.13
C THR A 8 -5.69 -0.83 -14.83
N HIS A 9 -5.81 -1.29 -13.58
CA HIS A 9 -6.90 -2.12 -13.12
C HIS A 9 -8.08 -1.32 -12.55
N ASN A 10 -8.06 0.02 -12.68
CA ASN A 10 -9.12 0.92 -12.21
C ASN A 10 -9.45 0.76 -10.71
N VAL A 11 -8.50 0.24 -9.93
CA VAL A 11 -8.66 0.04 -8.48
C VAL A 11 -8.52 1.41 -7.80
N PRO A 12 -9.52 1.88 -7.04
CA PRO A 12 -9.38 3.11 -6.27
C PRO A 12 -8.32 2.91 -5.19
N PHE A 13 -7.28 3.74 -5.18
CA PHE A 13 -6.26 3.74 -4.15
C PHE A 13 -5.95 5.16 -3.71
N VAL A 14 -5.50 5.30 -2.46
CA VAL A 14 -5.00 6.56 -1.91
C VAL A 14 -3.52 6.39 -1.66
N GLU A 15 -2.72 7.32 -2.19
CA GLU A 15 -1.28 7.35 -1.95
C GLU A 15 -0.99 8.32 -0.81
N HIS A 16 -0.49 7.78 0.30
CA HIS A 16 0.04 8.56 1.42
C HIS A 16 1.56 8.53 1.38
N ASN A 17 2.17 9.70 1.13
CA ASN A 17 3.63 9.82 1.13
C ASN A 17 4.12 10.17 2.53
N ILE A 18 4.83 9.24 3.17
CA ILE A 18 5.40 9.47 4.51
C ILE A 18 6.41 10.62 4.57
N ASN A 19 6.95 11.09 3.44
CA ASN A 19 7.81 12.27 3.40
C ASN A 19 7.03 13.57 3.55
N ASP A 20 5.81 13.62 3.00
CA ASP A 20 4.92 14.78 3.10
C ASP A 20 4.06 14.69 4.38
N GLU A 21 3.69 13.48 4.77
CA GLU A 21 2.81 13.18 5.90
C GLU A 21 3.52 12.28 6.94
N PRO A 22 4.43 12.84 7.76
CA PRO A 22 5.22 12.07 8.72
C PRO A 22 4.36 11.38 9.80
N GLN A 23 3.10 11.81 10.00
CA GLN A 23 2.12 11.14 10.87
C GLN A 23 1.93 9.65 10.54
N TYR A 24 2.08 9.26 9.27
CA TYR A 24 1.97 7.87 8.86
C TYR A 24 3.21 7.06 9.25
N ILE A 25 4.35 7.68 9.56
CA ILE A 25 5.54 6.97 10.05
C ILE A 25 5.24 6.32 11.40
N ASP A 26 4.58 7.04 12.31
CA ASP A 26 4.19 6.51 13.61
C ASP A 26 3.13 5.42 13.45
N TYR A 27 2.13 5.64 12.59
CA TYR A 27 1.14 4.62 12.23
C TYR A 27 1.79 3.31 11.74
N LEU A 28 2.74 3.41 10.80
CA LEU A 28 3.45 2.24 10.27
C LEU A 28 4.26 1.52 11.35
N LYS A 29 4.90 2.26 12.26
CA LYS A 29 5.64 1.68 13.39
C LYS A 29 4.72 0.98 14.38
N GLU A 30 3.55 1.54 14.69
CA GLU A 30 2.55 0.92 15.55
C GLU A 30 2.01 -0.39 14.95
N GLN A 31 1.86 -0.43 13.63
CA GLN A 31 1.51 -1.64 12.88
C GLN A 31 2.67 -2.66 12.77
N GLY A 32 3.88 -2.30 13.20
CA GLY A 32 5.06 -3.16 13.13
C GLY A 32 5.76 -3.19 11.77
N PHE A 33 5.37 -2.32 10.84
CA PHE A 33 6.04 -2.21 9.55
C PHE A 33 7.37 -1.47 9.69
N GLN A 34 8.43 -2.08 9.15
CA GLN A 34 9.79 -1.52 9.17
C GLN A 34 10.27 -1.11 7.78
N ALA A 35 9.48 -1.36 6.74
CA ALA A 35 9.84 -1.10 5.35
C ALA A 35 8.67 -0.51 4.58
N VAL A 36 8.98 0.48 3.74
CA VAL A 36 8.07 1.06 2.74
C VAL A 36 8.45 0.56 1.34
N PRO A 37 7.51 0.53 0.36
CA PRO A 37 6.11 0.96 0.43
C PRO A 37 5.23 -0.01 1.23
N VAL A 38 4.24 0.49 1.97
CA VAL A 38 3.21 -0.34 2.64
C VAL A 38 1.91 -0.18 1.88
N LEU A 39 1.23 -1.30 1.66
CA LEU A 39 -0.08 -1.34 1.04
C LEU A 39 -1.09 -1.85 2.06
N GLU A 40 -2.18 -1.10 2.15
CA GLU A 40 -3.34 -1.43 2.94
C GLU A 40 -4.54 -1.38 1.99
N ALA A 41 -5.35 -2.43 2.02
CA ALA A 41 -6.54 -2.52 1.20
C ALA A 41 -7.66 -3.18 2.00
N ASP A 42 -8.87 -2.66 1.87
CA ASP A 42 -10.05 -3.25 2.47
C ASP A 42 -10.26 -4.68 1.95
N GLY A 43 -10.12 -5.65 2.86
CA GLY A 43 -10.26 -7.08 2.55
C GLY A 43 -8.95 -7.85 2.32
N LEU A 44 -7.78 -7.20 2.42
CA LEU A 44 -6.47 -7.86 2.45
C LEU A 44 -5.70 -7.48 3.72
N GLU A 45 -4.85 -8.40 4.18
CA GLU A 45 -3.89 -8.06 5.23
C GLU A 45 -2.90 -7.02 4.70
N SER A 46 -2.70 -5.97 5.48
CA SER A 46 -1.70 -4.94 5.26
C SER A 46 -0.33 -5.57 5.05
N PHE A 47 0.36 -5.23 3.96
CA PHE A 47 1.69 -5.78 3.66
C PHE A 47 2.69 -4.70 3.29
N SER A 48 3.93 -4.89 3.75
CA SER A 48 5.07 -4.08 3.30
C SER A 48 5.75 -4.71 2.09
N GLY A 49 6.13 -3.85 1.15
CA GLY A 49 6.89 -4.16 -0.05
C GLY A 49 6.04 -4.18 -1.33
N PHE A 50 6.73 -4.32 -2.46
CA PHE A 50 6.08 -4.49 -3.76
C PHE A 50 5.71 -5.96 -3.99
N ARG A 51 4.43 -6.30 -3.87
CA ARG A 51 3.92 -7.65 -4.09
C ARG A 51 2.92 -7.70 -5.26
N PRO A 52 3.37 -8.02 -6.49
CA PRO A 52 2.49 -8.06 -7.66
C PRO A 52 1.40 -9.14 -7.55
N ALA A 53 1.66 -10.26 -6.87
CA ALA A 53 0.68 -11.33 -6.68
C ALA A 53 -0.50 -10.90 -5.79
N GLU A 54 -0.28 -10.03 -4.80
CA GLU A 54 -1.36 -9.53 -3.92
C GLU A 54 -2.14 -8.41 -4.61
N LEU A 55 -1.45 -7.57 -5.37
CA LEU A 55 -2.09 -6.57 -6.23
C LEU A 55 -3.03 -7.21 -7.26
N GLN A 56 -2.64 -8.34 -7.86
CA GLN A 56 -3.52 -9.08 -8.77
C GLN A 56 -4.81 -9.57 -8.10
N LYS A 57 -4.81 -9.82 -6.78
CA LYS A 57 -6.04 -10.20 -6.07
C LYS A 57 -7.00 -9.03 -5.86
N LEU A 58 -6.50 -7.79 -5.85
CA LEU A 58 -7.32 -6.58 -5.76
C LEU A 58 -7.96 -6.19 -7.10
N ALA A 59 -7.38 -6.67 -8.20
CA ALA A 59 -7.79 -6.34 -9.56
C ALA A 59 -8.88 -7.29 -10.13
N ILE A 60 -9.79 -7.78 -9.27
CA ILE A 60 -10.92 -8.67 -9.66
C ILE A 60 -12.09 -7.86 -10.18
#